data_AF-X1DH31-F1
#
_entry.id   AF-X1DH31-F1
#
_cell.length_a   1.000
_cell.length_b   1.000
_cell.length_c   1.000
_cell.angle_alpha   90.00
_cell.angle_beta   90.00
_cell.angle_gamma   90.00
#
_symmetry.space_group_name_H-M   'P 1'
#
loop_
_entity.id
_entity.type
_entity.pdbx_description
1 polymer ?
#
loop_
_entity_poly.entity_id
_entity_poly.type
_entity_poly.pdbx_seq_one_letter_code
_entity_poly.pdbx_strand_id
1 'polypeptide(L)'
;MNSKERVWSALNLEAVDRVPIHAVAVDGNICDKLLGKPPRTAFDIIDEFEEQYPDEWVERVNNIIAEIEINVFSRAIETATIIGYDTCGIGYIPFKFESKERMTDVFGRVYKIINDHGHIFPYYVDGLIKNQEDWDNYPQLNLPEIYKRAKKLYKTIIRRSKKFENPDFCI
;
A
#
# COMPACT_ATOMS: atom_id res chain seq x y z
N MET A 1 -23.63 -14.13 -9.20
CA MET A 1 -22.18 -14.32 -9.36
C MET A 1 -21.48 -13.74 -8.14
N ASN A 2 -20.40 -14.34 -7.65
CA ASN A 2 -19.56 -13.67 -6.66
C ASN A 2 -18.66 -12.60 -7.31
N SER A 3 -17.92 -11.83 -6.50
CA SER A 3 -17.12 -10.72 -7.02
C SER A 3 -16.00 -11.19 -7.97
N LYS A 4 -15.28 -12.27 -7.65
CA LYS A 4 -14.27 -12.86 -8.55
C LYS A 4 -14.88 -13.27 -9.89
N GLU A 5 -15.95 -14.06 -9.88
CA GLU A 5 -16.64 -14.50 -11.09
C GLU A 5 -17.08 -13.31 -11.94
N ARG A 6 -17.70 -12.30 -11.31
CA ARG A 6 -18.20 -11.10 -12.01
C ARG A 6 -17.07 -10.33 -12.67
N VAL A 7 -15.96 -10.10 -11.97
CA VAL A 7 -14.81 -9.35 -12.50
C VAL A 7 -14.16 -10.10 -13.65
N TRP A 8 -13.88 -11.39 -13.49
CA TRP A 8 -13.24 -12.19 -14.53
C TRP A 8 -14.12 -12.36 -15.77
N SER A 9 -15.41 -12.62 -15.62
CA SER A 9 -16.34 -12.68 -16.75
C SER A 9 -16.44 -11.36 -17.50
N ALA A 10 -16.50 -10.22 -16.78
CA ALA A 10 -16.49 -8.91 -17.42
C ALA A 10 -15.20 -8.65 -18.22
N LEU A 11 -14.04 -8.99 -17.67
CA LEU A 11 -12.75 -8.85 -18.36
C LEU A 11 -12.62 -9.76 -19.59
N ASN A 12 -13.32 -10.90 -19.59
CA ASN A 12 -13.39 -11.84 -20.72
C ASN A 12 -14.52 -11.51 -21.71
N LEU A 13 -15.21 -10.37 -21.56
CA LEU A 13 -16.34 -9.95 -22.40
C LEU A 13 -17.54 -10.92 -22.36
N GLU A 14 -17.72 -11.62 -21.24
CA GLU A 14 -18.84 -12.52 -20.97
C GLU A 14 -20.01 -11.79 -20.30
N ALA A 15 -21.17 -12.44 -20.26
CA ALA A 15 -22.35 -11.92 -19.57
C ALA A 15 -22.14 -11.88 -18.04
N VAL A 16 -22.56 -10.78 -17.41
CA VAL A 16 -22.50 -10.59 -15.95
C VAL A 16 -23.86 -10.23 -15.38
N ASP A 17 -24.08 -10.56 -14.11
CA ASP A 17 -25.32 -10.24 -13.39
C ASP A 17 -25.48 -8.73 -13.11
N ARG A 18 -24.38 -7.99 -13.02
CA ARG A 18 -24.30 -6.52 -13.02
C ARG A 18 -22.89 -6.06 -13.39
N VAL A 19 -22.73 -4.78 -13.71
CA VAL A 19 -21.41 -4.17 -13.94
C VAL A 19 -20.56 -4.28 -12.66
N PRO A 20 -19.33 -4.82 -12.72
CA PRO A 20 -18.43 -4.84 -11.57
C PRO A 20 -17.93 -3.44 -11.23
N ILE A 21 -17.80 -3.13 -9.94
CA ILE A 21 -17.31 -1.85 -9.45
C ILE A 21 -15.89 -2.03 -8.91
N HIS A 22 -14.97 -1.21 -9.42
CA HIS A 22 -13.57 -1.18 -9.02
C HIS A 22 -13.21 0.13 -8.33
N ALA A 23 -12.43 0.03 -7.26
CA ALA A 23 -11.73 1.17 -6.67
C ALA A 23 -10.22 1.00 -6.83
N VAL A 24 -9.53 2.06 -7.25
CA VAL A 24 -8.05 2.05 -7.34
C VAL A 24 -7.43 1.86 -5.95
N ALA A 25 -7.99 2.54 -4.95
CA ALA A 25 -7.69 2.39 -3.54
C ALA A 25 -8.86 2.93 -2.70
N VAL A 26 -8.89 2.60 -1.41
CA VAL A 26 -9.80 3.20 -0.43
C VAL A 26 -8.99 4.08 0.52
N ASP A 27 -9.41 5.33 0.67
CA ASP A 27 -8.75 6.31 1.53
C ASP A 27 -8.73 5.87 3.00
N GLY A 28 -7.62 6.14 3.71
CA GLY A 28 -7.44 5.74 5.10
C GLY A 28 -8.50 6.33 6.04
N ASN A 29 -8.95 7.56 5.79
CA ASN A 29 -10.00 8.20 6.59
C ASN A 29 -11.36 7.53 6.38
N ILE A 30 -11.63 6.98 5.18
CA ILE A 30 -12.83 6.18 4.91
C ILE A 30 -12.72 4.85 5.65
N CYS A 31 -11.55 4.21 5.63
CA CYS A 31 -11.29 2.98 6.38
C CYS A 31 -11.57 3.18 7.87
N ASP A 32 -11.10 4.29 8.45
CA ASP A 32 -11.31 4.60 9.86
C ASP A 32 -12.78 4.84 10.24
N LYS A 33 -13.59 5.39 9.32
CA LYS A 33 -15.03 5.57 9.54
C LYS A 33 -15.77 4.24 9.58
N LEU A 34 -15.37 3.26 8.78
CA LEU A 34 -16.07 1.98 8.64
C LEU A 34 -15.53 0.90 9.57
N LEU A 35 -14.21 0.83 9.75
CA LEU A 35 -13.53 -0.19 10.56
C LEU A 35 -13.16 0.31 11.97
N GLY A 36 -13.35 1.60 12.25
CA GLY A 36 -12.81 2.27 13.43
C GLY A 36 -11.33 2.62 13.26
N LYS A 37 -10.87 3.67 13.96
CA LYS A 37 -9.46 4.09 13.95
C LYS A 37 -8.59 2.99 14.59
N PRO A 38 -7.41 2.70 14.02
CA PRO A 38 -6.46 1.84 14.69
C PRO A 38 -6.00 2.49 16.01
N PRO A 39 -5.62 1.70 17.02
CA PRO A 39 -5.14 2.23 18.30
C PRO A 39 -3.81 2.98 18.16
N ARG A 40 -3.08 2.71 17.07
CA ARG A 40 -1.81 3.34 16.71
C ARG A 40 -1.80 3.67 15.24
N THR A 41 -1.36 4.87 14.90
CA THR A 41 -1.11 5.36 13.56
C THR A 41 0.29 4.96 13.07
N ALA A 42 0.56 5.13 11.79
CA ALA A 42 1.91 4.92 11.27
C ALA A 42 2.91 5.95 11.85
N PHE A 43 2.45 7.17 12.16
CA PHE A 43 3.27 8.19 12.81
C PHE A 43 3.60 7.83 14.27
N ASP A 44 2.66 7.27 15.03
CA ASP A 44 2.95 6.79 16.39
C ASP A 44 4.04 5.69 16.39
N ILE A 45 4.07 4.84 15.35
CA ILE A 45 5.13 3.84 15.18
C ILE A 45 6.48 4.52 14.88
N ILE A 46 6.50 5.51 14.00
CA ILE A 46 7.72 6.25 13.65
C ILE A 46 8.27 7.00 14.87
N ASP A 47 7.40 7.69 15.62
CA ASP A 47 7.79 8.47 16.80
C ASP A 47 8.35 7.58 17.91
N GLU A 48 7.77 6.40 18.15
CA GLU A 48 8.32 5.43 19.10
C GLU A 48 9.69 4.89 18.69
N PHE A 49 9.92 4.64 17.39
CA PHE A 49 11.24 4.22 16.92
C PHE A 49 12.27 5.33 17.09
N GLU A 50 11.90 6.59 16.84
CA GLU A 50 12.80 7.73 17.05
C GLU A 50 13.15 7.90 18.53
N GLU A 51 12.18 7.77 19.44
CA GLU A 51 12.43 7.87 20.88
C GLU A 51 13.35 6.74 21.38
N GLN A 52 13.12 5.50 20.92
CA GLN A 52 13.89 4.33 21.37
C GLN A 52 15.25 4.20 20.69
N TYR A 53 15.37 4.65 19.44
CA TYR A 53 16.54 4.45 18.59
C TYR A 53 16.86 5.72 17.77
N PRO A 54 17.21 6.84 18.42
CA PRO A 54 17.33 8.15 17.76
C PRO A 54 18.28 8.18 16.56
N ASP A 55 19.32 7.35 16.56
CA ASP A 55 20.31 7.30 15.47
C ASP A 55 19.99 6.25 14.39
N GLU A 56 19.07 5.32 14.64
CA GLU A 56 18.78 4.15 13.78
C GLU A 56 17.31 4.05 13.33
N TRP A 57 16.44 4.93 13.82
CA TRP A 57 15.00 4.79 13.64
C TRP A 57 14.58 4.73 12.17
N VAL A 58 15.25 5.48 11.29
CA VAL A 58 14.98 5.48 9.84
C VAL A 58 15.22 4.10 9.25
N GLU A 59 16.33 3.45 9.60
CA GLU A 59 16.64 2.10 9.14
C GLU A 59 15.62 1.10 9.69
N ARG A 60 15.23 1.24 10.95
CA ARG A 60 14.24 0.38 11.61
C ARG A 60 12.85 0.50 10.97
N VAL A 61 12.40 1.72 10.67
CA VAL A 61 11.16 1.95 9.92
C VAL A 61 11.23 1.34 8.52
N ASN A 62 12.35 1.52 7.81
CA ASN A 62 12.56 0.91 6.49
C ASN A 62 12.54 -0.63 6.53
N ASN A 63 12.98 -1.24 7.64
CA ASN A 63 12.93 -2.70 7.83
C ASN A 63 11.52 -3.25 8.03
N ILE A 64 10.55 -2.41 8.42
CA ILE A 64 9.15 -2.80 8.65
C ILE A 64 8.15 -2.19 7.66
N ILE A 65 8.63 -1.47 6.66
CA ILE A 65 7.75 -0.70 5.76
C ILE A 65 6.75 -1.59 5.01
N ALA A 66 7.18 -2.80 4.62
CA ALA A 66 6.30 -3.76 3.97
C ALA A 66 5.17 -4.22 4.91
N GLU A 67 5.44 -4.37 6.20
CA GLU A 67 4.44 -4.68 7.21
C GLU A 67 3.44 -3.52 7.40
N ILE A 68 3.91 -2.27 7.35
CA ILE A 68 3.05 -1.07 7.36
C ILE A 68 2.12 -1.09 6.15
N GLU A 69 2.65 -1.27 4.93
CA GLU A 69 1.86 -1.34 3.70
C GLU A 69 0.83 -2.48 3.76
N ILE A 70 1.23 -3.67 4.22
CA ILE A 70 0.32 -4.81 4.39
C ILE A 70 -0.87 -4.43 5.28
N ASN A 71 -0.66 -3.69 6.37
CA ASN A 71 -1.75 -3.27 7.25
C ASN A 71 -2.66 -2.23 6.59
N VAL A 72 -2.10 -1.23 5.91
CA VAL A 72 -2.85 -0.21 5.17
C VAL A 72 -3.72 -0.86 4.10
N PHE A 73 -3.13 -1.66 3.21
CA PHE A 73 -3.87 -2.30 2.12
C PHE A 73 -4.84 -3.37 2.62
N SER A 74 -4.54 -4.08 3.71
CA SER A 74 -5.53 -5.01 4.30
C SER A 74 -6.80 -4.28 4.72
N ARG A 75 -6.68 -3.13 5.38
CA ARG A 75 -7.81 -2.31 5.80
C ARG A 75 -8.56 -1.71 4.60
N ALA A 76 -7.82 -1.27 3.57
CA ALA A 76 -8.43 -0.75 2.34
C ALA A 76 -9.28 -1.83 1.64
N ILE A 77 -8.78 -3.06 1.54
CA ILE A 77 -9.54 -4.18 0.96
C ILE A 77 -10.75 -4.54 1.82
N GLU A 78 -10.58 -4.66 3.14
CA GLU A 78 -11.71 -4.95 4.04
C GLU A 78 -12.80 -3.87 3.92
N THR A 79 -12.40 -2.60 3.88
CA THR A 79 -13.32 -1.48 3.68
C THR A 79 -14.01 -1.54 2.31
N ALA A 80 -13.28 -1.89 1.25
CA ALA A 80 -13.84 -2.09 -0.08
C ALA A 80 -14.90 -3.19 -0.11
N THR A 81 -14.71 -4.27 0.68
CA THR A 81 -15.72 -5.33 0.81
C THR A 81 -17.00 -4.82 1.44
N ILE A 82 -16.90 -4.00 2.50
CA ILE A 82 -18.04 -3.42 3.22
C ILE A 82 -18.81 -2.42 2.34
N ILE A 83 -18.10 -1.61 1.55
CA ILE A 83 -18.71 -0.65 0.62
C ILE A 83 -19.49 -1.36 -0.50
N GLY A 84 -19.17 -2.62 -0.79
CA GLY A 84 -19.81 -3.40 -1.84
C GLY A 84 -19.11 -3.31 -3.20
N TYR A 85 -17.83 -2.93 -3.22
CA TYR A 85 -17.01 -3.06 -4.42
C TYR A 85 -16.79 -4.54 -4.77
N ASP A 86 -16.46 -4.80 -6.04
CA ASP A 86 -16.11 -6.15 -6.50
C ASP A 86 -14.61 -6.38 -6.51
N THR A 87 -13.85 -5.30 -6.70
CA THR A 87 -12.40 -5.35 -6.72
C THR A 87 -11.80 -4.04 -6.23
N CYS A 88 -10.63 -4.14 -5.61
CA CYS A 88 -9.81 -3.01 -5.22
C CYS A 88 -8.35 -3.37 -5.41
N GLY A 89 -7.58 -2.44 -5.97
CA GLY A 89 -6.15 -2.63 -6.18
C GLY A 89 -5.38 -2.74 -4.87
N ILE A 90 -4.28 -3.50 -4.90
CA ILE A 90 -3.22 -3.44 -3.90
C ILE A 90 -1.91 -3.01 -4.56
N GLY A 91 -1.24 -2.04 -3.94
CA GLY A 91 0.08 -1.59 -4.35
C GLY A 91 1.17 -2.23 -3.50
N TYR A 92 2.31 -2.53 -4.10
CA TYR A 92 3.57 -2.64 -3.36
C TYR A 92 4.48 -1.54 -3.89
N ILE A 93 4.74 -0.53 -3.06
CA ILE A 93 5.65 0.54 -3.44
C ILE A 93 6.82 0.45 -2.48
N PRO A 94 8.01 0.00 -2.93
CA PRO A 94 9.19 -0.12 -2.07
C PRO A 94 9.76 1.27 -1.76
N PHE A 95 9.01 2.04 -0.96
CA PHE A 95 9.43 3.31 -0.43
C PHE A 95 10.60 3.11 0.53
N LYS A 96 11.42 4.14 0.63
CA LYS A 96 12.51 4.26 1.57
C LYS A 96 12.38 5.61 2.27
N PHE A 97 12.17 5.57 3.57
CA PHE A 97 12.25 6.75 4.42
C PHE A 97 13.68 7.27 4.43
N GLU A 98 13.82 8.58 4.26
CA GLU A 98 15.07 9.32 4.43
C GLU A 98 15.01 10.18 5.69
N SER A 99 13.82 10.64 6.06
CA SER A 99 13.51 11.36 7.29
C SER A 99 12.01 11.28 7.60
N LYS A 100 11.53 12.00 8.62
CA LYS A 100 10.10 12.09 8.94
C LYS A 100 9.28 12.81 7.86
N GLU A 101 9.95 13.63 7.05
CA GLU A 101 9.30 14.48 6.06
C GLU A 101 9.57 14.03 4.63
N ARG A 102 10.48 13.06 4.43
CA ARG A 102 10.96 12.70 3.09
C ARG A 102 11.09 11.19 2.91
N MET A 103 10.57 10.70 1.79
CA MET A 103 10.80 9.34 1.31
C MET A 103 11.12 9.33 -0.18
N THR A 104 11.81 8.30 -0.62
CA THR A 104 12.07 8.00 -2.03
C THR A 104 11.54 6.63 -2.40
N ASP A 105 11.30 6.38 -3.69
CA ASP A 105 11.03 5.03 -4.18
C ASP A 105 12.22 4.46 -4.96
N VAL A 106 12.09 3.21 -5.36
CA VAL A 106 13.11 2.50 -6.15
C VAL A 106 13.42 3.16 -7.50
N PHE A 107 12.55 4.01 -8.04
CA PHE A 107 12.80 4.71 -9.31
C PHE A 107 13.35 6.13 -9.11
N GLY A 108 13.72 6.48 -7.87
CA GLY A 108 14.26 7.78 -7.53
C GLY A 108 13.22 8.88 -7.50
N ARG A 109 11.93 8.56 -7.45
CA ARG A 109 10.89 9.57 -7.21
C ARG A 109 10.94 9.99 -5.74
N VAL A 110 10.87 11.28 -5.51
CA VAL A 110 10.98 11.92 -4.20
C VAL A 110 9.59 12.37 -3.76
N TYR A 111 9.25 12.06 -2.52
CA TYR A 111 7.98 12.39 -1.92
C TYR A 111 8.18 13.11 -0.60
N LYS A 112 7.35 14.12 -0.36
CA LYS A 112 7.12 14.66 0.97
C LYS A 112 6.12 13.78 1.70
N ILE A 113 6.42 13.45 2.95
CA ILE A 113 5.53 12.68 3.82
C ILE A 113 4.55 13.66 4.45
N ILE A 114 3.27 13.52 4.11
CA ILE A 114 2.19 14.31 4.70
C ILE A 114 1.44 13.44 5.70
N ASN A 115 1.23 13.98 6.90
CA ASN A 115 0.32 13.38 7.87
C ASN A 115 -1.11 13.79 7.54
N ASP A 116 -1.87 12.88 6.92
CA ASP A 116 -3.29 13.05 6.68
C ASP A 116 -4.08 12.30 7.78
N HIS A 117 -4.35 13.01 8.89
CA HIS A 117 -5.13 12.50 10.02
C HIS A 117 -4.65 11.17 10.62
N GLY A 118 -3.34 10.90 10.58
CA GLY A 118 -2.69 9.68 11.04
C GLY A 118 -2.28 8.72 9.91
N HIS A 119 -2.66 9.01 8.66
CA HIS A 119 -2.28 8.24 7.49
C HIS A 119 -1.12 8.89 6.75
N ILE A 120 -0.19 8.06 6.28
CA ILE A 120 0.94 8.52 5.48
C ILE A 120 0.44 8.78 4.06
N PHE A 121 0.50 10.04 3.64
CA PHE A 121 0.24 10.44 2.26
C PHE A 121 1.56 10.84 1.57
N PRO A 122 2.04 10.06 0.59
CA PRO A 122 3.26 10.38 -0.16
C PRO A 122 2.96 11.42 -1.24
N TYR A 123 3.28 12.69 -0.98
CA TYR A 123 3.10 13.78 -1.94
C TYR A 123 4.32 13.90 -2.85
N TYR A 124 4.18 13.59 -4.14
CA TYR A 124 5.27 13.68 -5.11
C TYR A 124 5.77 15.12 -5.22
N VAL A 125 7.08 15.32 -5.08
CA VAL A 125 7.70 16.65 -5.15
C VAL A 125 8.82 16.74 -6.18
N ASP A 126 9.55 15.66 -6.41
CA ASP A 126 10.71 15.70 -7.31
C ASP A 126 11.15 14.31 -7.79
N GLY A 127 12.21 14.23 -8.58
CA GLY A 127 12.89 12.98 -8.94
C GLY A 127 14.40 13.13 -8.97
N LEU A 128 15.14 12.12 -8.50
CA LEU A 128 16.60 12.08 -8.47
C LEU A 128 17.23 11.88 -9.86
N ILE A 129 16.46 11.35 -10.82
CA ILE A 129 16.90 11.07 -12.18
C ILE A 129 16.39 12.19 -13.09
N LYS A 130 17.28 13.04 -13.61
CA LYS A 130 16.95 14.19 -14.48
C LYS A 130 17.35 13.97 -15.93
N ASN A 131 18.35 13.14 -16.16
CA ASN A 131 18.94 12.92 -17.47
C ASN A 131 19.48 11.48 -17.59
N GLN A 132 20.08 11.16 -18.74
CA GLN A 132 20.64 9.84 -19.03
C GLN A 132 21.82 9.49 -18.10
N GLU A 133 22.67 10.46 -17.77
CA GLU A 133 23.82 10.23 -16.88
C GLU A 133 23.34 9.84 -15.48
N ASP A 134 22.31 10.49 -14.95
CA ASP A 134 21.73 10.10 -13.66
C ASP A 134 21.16 8.68 -13.72
N TRP A 135 20.50 8.33 -14.84
CA TRP A 135 19.93 6.99 -15.05
C TRP A 135 21.01 5.91 -15.09
N ASP A 136 22.09 6.15 -15.84
CA ASP A 136 23.20 5.20 -16.00
C ASP A 136 23.95 4.96 -14.69
N ASN A 137 23.97 5.97 -13.80
CA ASN A 137 24.59 5.89 -12.47
C ASN A 137 23.62 5.50 -11.35
N TYR A 138 22.31 5.39 -11.62
CA TYR A 138 21.33 5.07 -10.60
C TYR A 138 21.48 3.61 -10.14
N PRO A 139 21.37 3.30 -8.83
CA PRO A 139 21.51 1.95 -8.32
C PRO A 139 20.55 0.97 -9.02
N GLN A 140 21.12 -0.11 -9.55
CA GLN A 140 20.34 -1.16 -10.21
C GLN A 140 19.43 -1.86 -9.21
N LEU A 141 18.19 -2.10 -9.65
CA LEU A 141 17.18 -2.70 -8.79
C LEU A 141 17.41 -4.20 -8.60
N ASN A 142 17.37 -4.64 -7.35
CA ASN A 142 17.28 -6.06 -7.03
C ASN A 142 15.83 -6.54 -7.21
N LEU A 143 15.44 -6.76 -8.48
CA LEU A 143 14.10 -7.23 -8.84
C LEU A 143 13.69 -8.53 -8.14
N PRO A 144 14.58 -9.54 -7.96
CA PRO A 144 14.25 -10.73 -7.19
C PRO A 144 13.82 -10.44 -5.75
N GLU A 145 14.51 -9.55 -5.05
CA GLU A 145 14.16 -9.17 -3.66
C GLU A 145 12.86 -8.35 -3.61
N ILE A 146 12.69 -7.39 -4.52
CA ILE A 146 11.44 -6.62 -4.67
C ILE A 146 10.26 -7.56 -4.93
N TYR A 147 10.40 -8.52 -5.85
CA TYR A 147 9.37 -9.52 -6.14
C TYR A 147 9.06 -10.39 -4.92
N LYS A 148 10.08 -10.82 -4.17
CA LYS A 148 9.90 -11.61 -2.95
C LYS A 148 9.07 -10.85 -1.90
N ARG A 149 9.33 -9.56 -1.71
CA ARG A 149 8.58 -8.69 -0.79
C ARG A 149 7.16 -8.44 -1.28
N ALA A 150 6.98 -8.09 -2.56
CA ALA A 150 5.66 -7.93 -3.18
C ALA A 150 4.81 -9.21 -3.06
N LYS A 151 5.41 -10.38 -3.29
CA LYS A 151 4.75 -11.68 -3.14
C LYS A 151 4.36 -11.97 -1.69
N LYS A 152 5.19 -11.61 -0.71
CA LYS A 152 4.86 -11.70 0.72
C LYS A 152 3.67 -10.80 1.06
N LEU A 153 3.65 -9.57 0.55
CA LEU A 153 2.52 -8.64 0.69
C LEU A 153 1.23 -9.26 0.14
N TYR A 154 1.25 -9.63 -1.15
CA TYR A 154 0.09 -10.22 -1.84
C TYR A 154 -0.47 -11.44 -1.09
N LYS A 155 0.40 -12.42 -0.76
CA LYS A 155 -0.03 -13.63 -0.04
C LYS A 155 -0.58 -13.33 1.34
N THR A 156 -0.05 -12.33 2.04
CA THR A 156 -0.51 -11.97 3.37
C THR A 156 -1.89 -11.33 3.32
N ILE A 157 -2.13 -10.42 2.38
CA ILE A 157 -3.44 -9.80 2.17
C ILE A 157 -4.47 -10.84 1.78
N ILE A 158 -4.17 -11.72 0.82
CA ILE A 158 -5.06 -12.84 0.42
C ILE A 158 -5.40 -13.76 1.61
N ARG A 159 -4.45 -14.00 2.51
CA ARG A 159 -4.71 -14.81 3.71
C ARG A 159 -5.63 -14.08 4.69
N ARG A 160 -5.44 -12.77 4.87
CA ARG A 160 -6.28 -11.93 5.75
C ARG A 160 -7.70 -11.78 5.18
N SER A 161 -7.84 -11.66 3.86
CA SER A 161 -9.14 -11.43 3.21
C SER A 161 -10.14 -12.57 3.37
N LYS A 162 -9.68 -13.78 3.70
CA LYS A 162 -10.56 -14.90 4.07
C LYS A 162 -11.45 -14.63 5.27
N LYS A 163 -11.15 -13.59 6.06
CA LYS A 163 -11.92 -13.19 7.25
C LYS A 163 -12.80 -11.97 7.02
N PHE A 164 -12.75 -11.36 5.83
CA PHE A 164 -13.52 -10.16 5.53
C PHE A 164 -14.98 -10.54 5.22
N GLU A 165 -15.86 -9.53 5.19
CA GLU A 165 -17.30 -9.71 4.95
C GLU A 165 -17.57 -10.41 3.60
N ASN A 166 -16.79 -10.10 2.57
CA ASN A 166 -16.82 -10.77 1.28
C ASN A 166 -15.51 -11.57 1.04
N PRO A 167 -15.45 -12.87 1.39
CA PRO A 167 -14.26 -13.69 1.17
C PRO A 167 -13.98 -13.98 -0.31
N ASP A 168 -14.96 -13.75 -1.19
CA ASP A 168 -14.87 -13.90 -2.64
C ASP A 168 -14.59 -12.58 -3.37
N PHE A 169 -14.16 -11.55 -2.64
CA PHE A 169 -13.68 -10.30 -3.22
C PHE A 169 -12.50 -10.51 -4.17
N CYS A 170 -12.49 -9.79 -5.29
CA CYS A 170 -11.46 -9.92 -6.31
C CYS A 170 -10.32 -8.92 -6.05
N ILE A 171 -9.22 -9.41 -5.46
CA ILE A 171 -7.98 -8.63 -5.23
C ILE A 171 -7.07 -8.78 -6.43
#